data_AF-A0A0G0H2M0-F1
#
_entry.id   AF-A0A0G0H2M0-F1
#
_cell.length_a   1.000
_cell.length_b   1.000
_cell.length_c   1.000
_cell.angle_alpha   90.00
_cell.angle_beta   90.00
_cell.angle_gamma   90.00
#
_symmetry.space_group_name_H-M   'P 1'
#
loop_
_entity.id
_entity.type
_entity.pdbx_description
1 polymer ?
#
loop_
_entity_poly.entity_id
_entity_poly.type
_entity_poly.pdbx_seq_one_letter_code
_entity_poly.pdbx_strand_id
1 'polypeptide(L)'
;MVFSEAMKNSEIFFGKDIISLDQFNRKSIEFLFQQTIKIKKIFMKKGRHDGRPYRPLDGKIITLLFFEPSTRTFSSNSAAVKRLGGQTIEHQNPMQNSSVVKGETIEDTIMMIEQYSDAVVIRHPQVGTAEKVAKVANIPIINAGDGIGEHPTQALLDMFTIYEKYGYLDNIKGLVVGDLLNGRTVHSLIKGLSIFKNITLYLSLLVLDAGAKRTLY
;
A
#
# COMPACT_ATOMS: atom_id res chain seq x y z
N MET A 1 -3.34 16.20 27.63
CA MET A 1 -2.18 16.37 26.73
C MET A 1 -2.10 15.28 25.64
N VAL A 2 -2.30 14.00 25.96
CA VAL A 2 -2.27 12.87 24.98
C VAL A 2 -3.37 12.94 23.89
N PHE A 3 -4.56 13.47 24.22
CA PHE A 3 -5.68 13.57 23.26
C PHE A 3 -5.46 14.61 22.16
N SER A 4 -4.76 15.73 22.41
CA SER A 4 -4.55 16.76 21.37
C SER A 4 -3.48 16.36 20.35
N GLU A 5 -2.52 15.52 20.75
CA GLU A 5 -1.48 15.01 19.85
C GLU A 5 -1.97 13.83 19.00
N ALA A 6 -2.84 12.97 19.55
CA ALA A 6 -3.54 11.94 18.78
C ALA A 6 -4.50 12.55 17.73
N MET A 7 -5.20 13.64 18.05
CA MET A 7 -6.03 14.38 17.10
C MET A 7 -5.18 15.08 16.02
N LYS A 8 -4.10 15.79 16.40
CA LYS A 8 -3.15 16.40 15.44
C LYS A 8 -2.48 15.39 14.51
N ASN A 9 -2.26 14.15 14.97
CA ASN A 9 -1.66 13.11 14.14
C ASN A 9 -2.70 12.33 13.32
N SER A 10 -3.98 12.33 13.72
CA SER A 10 -5.06 11.77 12.89
C SER A 10 -5.26 12.55 11.58
N GLU A 11 -4.95 13.84 11.58
CA GLU A 11 -4.98 14.69 10.38
C GLU A 11 -3.96 14.30 9.29
N ILE A 12 -2.92 13.51 9.63
CA ILE A 12 -1.86 13.16 8.67
C ILE A 12 -2.41 12.33 7.51
N PHE A 13 -3.35 11.41 7.78
CA PHE A 13 -3.89 10.48 6.78
C PHE A 13 -5.41 10.50 6.66
N PHE A 14 -6.14 11.17 7.55
CA PHE A 14 -7.60 11.20 7.48
C PHE A 14 -8.07 11.87 6.18
N GLY A 15 -8.88 11.16 5.41
CA GLY A 15 -9.41 11.63 4.12
C GLY A 15 -8.35 11.82 3.03
N LYS A 16 -7.14 11.27 3.19
CA LYS A 16 -6.05 11.41 2.21
C LYS A 16 -5.92 10.17 1.35
N ASP A 17 -5.66 10.40 0.06
CA ASP A 17 -5.25 9.36 -0.86
C ASP A 17 -3.81 8.92 -0.57
N ILE A 18 -3.53 7.63 -0.83
CA ILE A 18 -2.20 7.03 -0.75
C ILE A 18 -1.81 6.56 -2.15
N ILE A 19 -1.22 7.46 -2.93
CA ILE A 19 -0.93 7.27 -4.36
C ILE A 19 0.55 7.01 -4.62
N SER A 20 1.43 7.78 -3.97
CA SER A 20 2.88 7.77 -4.18
C SER A 20 3.62 7.95 -2.87
N LEU A 21 4.86 7.45 -2.80
CA LEU A 21 5.73 7.75 -1.66
C LEU A 21 6.15 9.22 -1.56
N ASP A 22 5.98 10.04 -2.61
CA ASP A 22 6.25 11.48 -2.53
C ASP A 22 5.38 12.21 -1.49
N GLN A 23 4.24 11.63 -1.14
CA GLN A 23 3.34 12.18 -0.13
C GLN A 23 3.87 11.96 1.30
N PHE A 24 4.89 11.12 1.46
CA PHE A 24 5.40 10.72 2.76
C PHE A 24 6.66 11.50 3.12
N ASN A 25 6.70 11.94 4.38
CA ASN A 25 7.91 12.41 5.03
C ASN A 25 8.24 11.52 6.23
N ARG A 26 9.41 11.74 6.84
CA ARG A 26 9.88 10.98 8.01
C ARG A 26 8.83 10.88 9.12
N LYS A 27 8.21 12.01 9.49
CA LYS A 27 7.20 12.06 10.56
C LYS A 27 5.98 11.19 10.23
N SER A 28 5.49 11.25 9.00
CA SER A 28 4.34 10.45 8.56
C SER A 28 4.63 8.95 8.55
N ILE A 29 5.85 8.55 8.16
CA ILE A 29 6.29 7.14 8.15
C ILE A 29 6.46 6.63 9.58
N GLU A 30 7.14 7.40 10.44
CA GLU A 30 7.31 7.03 11.85
C GLU A 30 5.96 6.91 12.56
N PHE A 31 5.02 7.82 12.29
CA PHE A 31 3.66 7.72 12.80
C PHE A 31 2.94 6.44 12.31
N LEU A 32 3.03 6.12 11.02
CA LEU A 32 2.46 4.90 10.46
C LEU A 32 3.04 3.64 11.12
N PHE A 33 4.35 3.61 11.38
CA PHE A 33 5.01 2.48 12.03
C PHE A 33 4.59 2.33 13.48
N GLN A 34 4.42 3.44 14.22
CA GLN A 34 3.86 3.40 15.57
C GLN A 34 2.45 2.79 15.58
N GLN A 35 1.59 3.18 14.64
CA GLN A 35 0.25 2.57 14.51
C GLN A 35 0.33 1.09 14.14
N THR A 36 1.24 0.73 13.23
CA THR A 36 1.46 -0.67 12.82
C THR A 36 1.87 -1.54 14.01
N ILE A 37 2.80 -1.08 14.84
CA ILE A 37 3.23 -1.77 16.08
C ILE A 37 2.06 -1.91 17.05
N LYS A 38 1.27 -0.85 17.25
CA LYS A 38 0.10 -0.87 18.13
C LYS A 38 -0.91 -1.93 17.67
N ILE A 39 -1.28 -1.92 16.39
CA ILE A 39 -2.22 -2.86 15.78
C ILE A 39 -1.67 -4.30 15.86
N LYS A 40 -0.39 -4.51 15.54
CA LYS A 40 0.27 -5.82 15.64
C LYS A 40 0.18 -6.38 17.05
N LYS A 41 0.49 -5.58 18.09
CA LYS A 41 0.37 -5.98 19.50
C LYS A 41 -1.05 -6.37 19.89
N ILE A 42 -2.06 -5.66 19.37
CA ILE A 42 -3.48 -5.97 19.61
C ILE A 42 -3.85 -7.32 18.99
N PHE A 43 -3.43 -7.59 17.75
CA PHE A 43 -3.71 -8.87 17.10
C PHE A 43 -2.94 -10.04 17.73
N MET A 44 -1.74 -9.82 18.25
CA MET A 44 -1.03 -10.82 19.08
C MET A 44 -1.82 -11.18 20.36
N LYS A 45 -2.60 -10.24 20.91
CA LYS A 45 -3.54 -10.48 22.03
C LYS A 45 -4.91 -11.00 21.54
N LYS A 46 -4.94 -11.78 20.46
CA LYS A 46 -6.16 -12.31 19.82
C LYS A 46 -7.16 -11.22 19.39
N GLY A 47 -6.64 -10.07 18.94
CA GLY A 47 -7.46 -8.97 18.41
C GLY A 47 -8.20 -8.17 19.48
N ARG A 48 -7.70 -8.13 20.72
CA ARG A 48 -8.33 -7.39 21.83
C ARG A 48 -7.53 -6.15 22.21
N HIS A 49 -8.24 -5.03 22.38
CA HIS A 49 -7.73 -3.79 22.95
C HIS A 49 -8.57 -3.46 24.20
N ASP A 50 -7.92 -3.32 25.36
CA ASP A 50 -8.57 -3.07 26.65
C ASP A 50 -9.73 -4.03 26.97
N GLY A 51 -9.53 -5.31 26.66
CA GLY A 51 -10.50 -6.37 26.89
C GLY A 51 -11.61 -6.47 25.83
N ARG A 52 -11.72 -5.53 24.88
CA ARG A 52 -12.77 -5.50 23.85
C ARG A 52 -12.22 -5.88 22.46
N PRO A 53 -13.05 -6.41 21.54
CA PRO A 53 -12.65 -6.62 20.15
C PRO A 53 -12.17 -5.32 19.51
N TYR A 54 -11.01 -5.35 18.86
CA TYR A 54 -10.47 -4.19 18.15
C TYR A 54 -11.02 -4.16 16.72
N ARG A 55 -12.02 -3.31 16.50
CA ARG A 55 -12.76 -3.21 15.23
C ARG A 55 -12.88 -1.75 14.73
N PRO A 56 -11.77 -1.07 14.42
CA PRO A 56 -11.81 0.35 14.03
C PRO A 56 -12.50 0.62 12.69
N LEU A 57 -12.75 -0.41 11.86
CA LEU A 57 -13.47 -0.31 10.60
C LEU A 57 -14.89 -0.90 10.68
N ASP A 58 -15.45 -1.07 11.88
CA ASP A 58 -16.82 -1.59 12.01
C ASP A 58 -17.82 -0.67 11.30
N GLY A 59 -18.68 -1.26 10.48
CA GLY A 59 -19.63 -0.51 9.63
C GLY A 59 -19.02 0.16 8.40
N LYS A 60 -17.73 -0.03 8.12
CA LYS A 60 -17.04 0.51 6.93
C LYS A 60 -16.97 -0.49 5.79
N ILE A 61 -17.14 -0.01 4.57
CA ILE A 61 -17.07 -0.80 3.33
C ILE A 61 -15.87 -0.32 2.51
N ILE A 62 -14.91 -1.20 2.23
CA ILE A 62 -13.75 -0.88 1.40
C ILE A 62 -13.81 -1.68 0.10
N THR A 63 -13.82 -1.00 -1.04
CA THR A 63 -13.80 -1.67 -2.34
C THR A 63 -12.38 -2.02 -2.76
N LEU A 64 -12.14 -3.27 -3.14
CA LEU A 64 -10.89 -3.76 -3.70
C LEU A 64 -11.06 -3.95 -5.21
N LEU A 65 -10.43 -3.08 -6.00
CA LEU A 65 -10.57 -3.03 -7.45
C LEU A 65 -9.23 -3.38 -8.13
N PHE A 66 -9.11 -4.62 -8.58
CA PHE A 66 -7.86 -5.19 -9.11
C PHE A 66 -8.03 -5.58 -10.58
N PHE A 67 -7.51 -4.74 -11.48
CA PHE A 67 -7.55 -4.93 -12.94
C PHE A 67 -6.44 -5.84 -13.47
N GLU A 68 -5.38 -6.03 -12.70
CA GLU A 68 -4.33 -7.01 -12.98
C GLU A 68 -4.26 -8.08 -11.86
N PRO A 69 -3.93 -9.34 -12.19
CA PRO A 69 -3.85 -10.42 -11.21
C PRO A 69 -2.87 -10.12 -10.07
N SER A 70 -3.31 -10.32 -8.81
CA SER A 70 -2.42 -10.25 -7.64
C SER A 70 -2.99 -10.94 -6.41
N THR A 71 -2.64 -12.21 -6.20
CA THR A 71 -3.13 -12.98 -5.04
C THR A 71 -2.67 -12.40 -3.71
N ARG A 72 -1.37 -12.04 -3.59
CA ARG A 72 -0.80 -11.59 -2.33
C ARG A 72 -1.37 -10.24 -1.91
N THR A 73 -1.30 -9.24 -2.78
CA THR A 73 -1.73 -7.88 -2.46
C THR A 73 -3.25 -7.82 -2.24
N PHE A 74 -4.03 -8.55 -3.05
CA PHE A 74 -5.47 -8.63 -2.84
C PHE A 74 -5.81 -9.27 -1.48
N SER A 75 -5.25 -10.45 -1.21
CA SER A 75 -5.57 -11.20 0.01
C SER A 75 -5.14 -10.46 1.26
N SER A 76 -3.99 -9.78 1.24
CA SER A 76 -3.52 -9.00 2.38
C SER A 76 -4.43 -7.81 2.67
N ASN A 77 -4.90 -7.08 1.65
CA ASN A 77 -5.82 -5.95 1.82
C ASN A 77 -7.20 -6.43 2.29
N SER A 78 -7.76 -7.48 1.67
CA SER A 78 -9.03 -8.08 2.11
C SER A 78 -8.97 -8.56 3.55
N ALA A 79 -7.90 -9.27 3.92
CA ALA A 79 -7.70 -9.72 5.29
C ALA A 79 -7.52 -8.55 6.28
N ALA A 80 -6.80 -7.49 5.91
CA ALA A 80 -6.61 -6.33 6.77
C ALA A 80 -7.95 -5.63 7.09
N VAL A 81 -8.78 -5.38 6.07
CA VAL A 81 -10.11 -4.77 6.25
C VAL A 81 -10.99 -5.64 7.15
N LYS A 82 -11.12 -6.93 6.83
CA LYS A 82 -11.95 -7.88 7.59
C LYS A 82 -11.47 -8.04 9.04
N ARG A 83 -10.15 -8.10 9.27
CA ARG A 83 -9.58 -8.20 10.63
C ARG A 83 -9.87 -6.96 11.47
N LEU A 84 -9.92 -5.78 10.85
CA LEU A 84 -10.26 -4.52 11.51
C LEU A 84 -11.78 -4.30 11.65
N GLY A 85 -12.61 -5.29 11.29
CA GLY A 85 -14.07 -5.26 11.45
C GLY A 85 -14.85 -4.72 10.26
N GLY A 86 -14.17 -4.29 9.19
CA GLY A 86 -14.80 -3.78 7.98
C GLY A 86 -15.28 -4.88 7.03
N GLN A 87 -16.00 -4.45 6.00
CA GLN A 87 -16.47 -5.29 4.89
C GLN A 87 -15.73 -4.93 3.60
N THR A 88 -15.68 -5.88 2.66
CA THR A 88 -15.07 -5.67 1.35
C THR A 88 -16.06 -5.93 0.22
N ILE A 89 -16.04 -5.06 -0.78
CA ILE A 89 -16.59 -5.34 -2.11
C ILE A 89 -15.40 -5.66 -3.01
N GLU A 90 -15.43 -6.81 -3.67
CA GLU A 90 -14.24 -7.41 -4.29
C GLU A 90 -14.42 -7.58 -5.80
N HIS A 91 -13.60 -6.87 -6.57
CA HIS A 91 -13.59 -6.95 -8.04
C HIS A 91 -12.19 -7.35 -8.52
N GLN A 92 -12.05 -8.61 -8.97
CA GLN A 92 -10.84 -9.12 -9.60
C GLN A 92 -11.04 -9.33 -11.09
N ASN A 93 -10.11 -8.84 -11.90
CA ASN A 93 -10.14 -8.85 -13.36
C ASN A 93 -11.49 -8.34 -13.93
N PRO A 94 -12.00 -7.17 -13.49
CA PRO A 94 -13.27 -6.64 -14.00
C PRO A 94 -13.28 -6.49 -15.53
N MET A 95 -12.14 -6.19 -16.17
CA MET A 95 -12.04 -6.16 -17.64
C MET A 95 -12.41 -7.48 -18.33
N GLN A 96 -12.25 -8.62 -17.63
CA GLN A 96 -12.57 -9.95 -18.16
C GLN A 96 -13.93 -10.47 -17.65
N ASN A 97 -14.35 -10.03 -16.47
CA ASN A 97 -15.45 -10.66 -15.71
C ASN A 97 -16.67 -9.75 -15.47
N SER A 98 -16.57 -8.44 -15.70
CA SER A 98 -17.68 -7.51 -15.50
C SER A 98 -18.09 -6.85 -16.81
N SER A 99 -19.29 -6.25 -16.79
CA SER A 99 -19.85 -5.46 -17.89
C SER A 99 -19.01 -4.22 -18.27
N VAL A 100 -17.80 -4.04 -17.73
CA VAL A 100 -16.78 -3.05 -18.13
C VAL A 100 -16.40 -3.17 -19.62
N VAL A 101 -16.89 -4.22 -20.31
CA VAL A 101 -16.94 -4.34 -21.77
C VAL A 101 -17.81 -3.26 -22.46
N LYS A 102 -18.55 -2.40 -21.72
CA LYS A 102 -19.43 -1.36 -22.28
C LYS A 102 -18.80 0.04 -22.49
N GLY A 103 -17.48 0.16 -22.59
CA GLY A 103 -16.84 1.44 -22.92
C GLY A 103 -16.95 2.52 -21.83
N GLU A 104 -17.30 2.13 -20.60
CA GLU A 104 -17.29 2.98 -19.42
C GLU A 104 -15.86 3.32 -19.02
N THR A 105 -15.60 4.57 -18.64
CA THR A 105 -14.25 4.98 -18.23
C THR A 105 -13.93 4.50 -16.81
N ILE A 106 -12.64 4.45 -16.45
CA ILE A 106 -12.25 4.11 -15.08
C ILE A 106 -12.74 5.18 -14.08
N GLU A 107 -12.81 6.44 -14.51
CA GLU A 107 -13.39 7.53 -13.72
C GLU A 107 -14.88 7.32 -13.43
N ASP A 108 -15.67 6.96 -14.45
CA ASP A 108 -17.10 6.65 -14.27
C ASP A 108 -17.29 5.48 -13.30
N THR A 109 -16.47 4.44 -13.45
CA THR A 109 -16.46 3.28 -12.55
C THR A 109 -16.20 3.71 -11.11
N ILE A 110 -15.24 4.61 -10.87
CA ILE A 110 -14.89 5.08 -9.53
C ILE A 110 -15.97 5.99 -8.93
N MET A 111 -16.54 6.91 -9.73
CA MET A 111 -17.66 7.76 -9.31
C MET A 111 -18.90 6.95 -8.92
N MET A 112 -19.12 5.79 -9.54
CA MET A 112 -20.16 4.86 -9.14
C MET A 112 -19.78 4.11 -7.85
N ILE A 113 -18.59 3.52 -7.78
CA ILE A 113 -18.13 2.72 -6.63
C ILE A 113 -18.10 3.53 -5.33
N GLU A 114 -17.76 4.82 -5.40
CA GLU A 114 -17.69 5.66 -4.22
C GLU A 114 -19.04 5.87 -3.52
N GLN A 115 -20.16 5.70 -4.22
CA GLN A 115 -21.49 5.81 -3.62
C GLN A 115 -21.79 4.67 -2.64
N TYR A 116 -21.02 3.57 -2.70
CA TYR A 116 -21.22 2.38 -1.87
C TYR A 116 -20.04 2.09 -0.93
N SER A 117 -18.97 2.88 -0.99
CA SER A 117 -17.68 2.58 -0.35
C SER A 117 -17.19 3.76 0.50
N ASP A 118 -16.48 3.47 1.58
CA ASP A 118 -15.78 4.48 2.39
C ASP A 118 -14.34 4.73 1.92
N ALA A 119 -13.73 3.79 1.18
CA ALA A 119 -12.45 3.95 0.50
C ALA A 119 -12.29 2.90 -0.62
N VAL A 120 -11.35 3.13 -1.54
CA VAL A 120 -11.03 2.19 -2.63
C VAL A 120 -9.55 1.84 -2.60
N VAL A 121 -9.24 0.55 -2.67
CA VAL A 121 -7.89 0.05 -2.98
C VAL A 121 -7.88 -0.34 -4.45
N ILE A 122 -7.07 0.36 -5.25
CA ILE A 122 -7.01 0.15 -6.70
C ILE A 122 -5.66 -0.41 -7.12
N ARG A 123 -5.69 -1.38 -8.04
CA ARG A 123 -4.52 -1.88 -8.75
C ARG A 123 -4.81 -1.95 -10.25
N HIS A 124 -3.99 -1.30 -11.06
CA HIS A 124 -4.25 -1.12 -12.49
C HIS A 124 -2.96 -1.31 -13.34
N PRO A 125 -3.02 -1.89 -14.55
CA PRO A 125 -1.82 -2.08 -15.38
C PRO A 125 -1.25 -0.78 -15.98
N GLN A 126 -2.06 0.27 -16.10
CA GLN A 126 -1.62 1.57 -16.63
C GLN A 126 -1.07 2.45 -15.50
N VAL A 127 0.13 3.02 -15.72
CA VAL A 127 0.77 3.98 -14.82
C VAL A 127 -0.07 5.26 -14.72
N GLY A 128 -0.16 5.83 -13.52
CA GLY A 128 -0.89 7.07 -13.25
C GLY A 128 -2.40 6.89 -13.08
N THR A 129 -2.95 5.67 -13.24
CA THR A 129 -4.39 5.44 -13.06
C THR A 129 -4.84 5.76 -11.64
N ALA A 130 -4.07 5.39 -10.62
CA ALA A 130 -4.41 5.69 -9.23
C ALA A 130 -4.52 7.21 -8.98
N GLU A 131 -3.61 8.00 -9.54
CA GLU A 131 -3.65 9.47 -9.46
C GLU A 131 -4.84 10.04 -10.24
N LYS A 132 -5.10 9.50 -11.44
CA LYS A 132 -6.22 9.92 -12.29
C LYS A 132 -7.56 9.77 -11.57
N VAL A 133 -7.78 8.62 -10.92
CA VAL A 133 -9.04 8.36 -10.21
C VAL A 133 -9.14 9.11 -8.88
N ALA A 134 -8.02 9.35 -8.18
CA ALA A 134 -8.00 10.16 -6.97
C ALA A 134 -8.45 11.60 -7.21
N LYS A 135 -8.25 12.14 -8.43
CA LYS A 135 -8.70 13.50 -8.79
C LYS A 135 -10.22 13.64 -8.92
N VAL A 136 -10.94 12.53 -9.13
CA VAL A 136 -12.40 12.54 -9.34
C VAL A 136 -13.16 11.94 -8.16
N ALA A 137 -12.49 11.14 -7.32
CA ALA A 137 -13.11 10.50 -6.16
C ALA A 137 -13.25 11.47 -4.98
N ASN A 138 -14.34 11.31 -4.23
CA ASN A 138 -14.64 12.01 -2.99
C ASN A 138 -14.25 11.19 -1.74
N ILE A 139 -13.80 9.95 -1.94
CA ILE A 139 -13.34 9.02 -0.90
C ILE A 139 -11.87 8.65 -1.12
N PRO A 140 -11.13 8.24 -0.07
CA PRO A 140 -9.72 7.90 -0.19
C PRO A 140 -9.44 6.78 -1.20
N ILE A 141 -8.46 7.03 -2.07
CA ILE A 141 -7.89 6.06 -3.02
C ILE A 141 -6.54 5.57 -2.50
N ILE A 142 -6.36 4.24 -2.46
CA ILE A 142 -5.12 3.58 -2.05
C ILE A 142 -4.54 2.83 -3.25
N ASN A 143 -3.34 3.25 -3.70
CA ASN A 143 -2.60 2.61 -4.77
C ASN A 143 -1.96 1.29 -4.29
N ALA A 144 -2.47 0.18 -4.83
CA ALA A 144 -1.95 -1.18 -4.65
C ALA A 144 -1.11 -1.67 -5.85
N GLY A 145 -0.67 -0.74 -6.70
CA GLY A 145 0.19 -0.94 -7.85
C GLY A 145 -0.40 -0.36 -9.13
N ASP A 146 0.35 0.48 -9.83
CA ASP A 146 -0.02 1.02 -11.15
C ASP A 146 1.04 0.73 -12.22
N GLY A 147 0.88 -0.38 -12.95
CA GLY A 147 1.81 -0.80 -14.01
C GLY A 147 3.25 -0.94 -13.53
N ILE A 148 4.18 -0.27 -14.21
CA ILE A 148 5.60 -0.14 -13.81
C ILE A 148 5.88 1.09 -12.94
N GLY A 149 4.84 1.78 -12.47
CA GLY A 149 4.91 2.99 -11.66
C GLY A 149 5.26 2.69 -10.20
N GLU A 150 4.35 2.97 -9.28
CA GLU A 150 4.61 2.84 -7.85
C GLU A 150 3.77 1.73 -7.18
N HIS A 151 4.25 1.27 -6.02
CA HIS A 151 3.47 0.43 -5.11
C HIS A 151 3.75 0.89 -3.67
N PRO A 152 3.18 2.03 -3.23
CA PRO A 152 3.55 2.68 -1.97
C PRO A 152 3.31 1.79 -0.75
N THR A 153 2.19 1.05 -0.74
CA THR A 153 1.85 0.12 0.35
C THR A 153 2.84 -1.03 0.50
N GLN A 154 3.44 -1.52 -0.60
CA GLN A 154 4.48 -2.57 -0.54
C GLN A 154 5.80 -1.99 -0.03
N ALA A 155 6.20 -0.81 -0.50
CA ALA A 155 7.43 -0.18 -0.01
C ALA A 155 7.35 0.18 1.48
N LEU A 156 6.21 0.67 1.96
CA LEU A 156 6.00 0.92 3.40
C LEU A 156 6.10 -0.37 4.23
N LEU A 157 5.59 -1.49 3.72
CA LEU A 157 5.75 -2.81 4.36
C LEU A 157 7.21 -3.26 4.41
N ASP A 158 7.95 -3.10 3.32
CA ASP A 158 9.36 -3.48 3.24
C ASP A 158 10.21 -2.62 4.20
N MET A 159 9.97 -1.31 4.23
CA MET A 159 10.60 -0.39 5.18
C MET A 159 10.22 -0.73 6.63
N PHE A 160 8.96 -1.07 6.90
CA PHE A 160 8.54 -1.51 8.24
C PHE A 160 9.26 -2.79 8.67
N THR A 161 9.51 -3.70 7.74
CA THR A 161 10.24 -4.95 8.01
C THR A 161 11.69 -4.66 8.41
N ILE A 162 12.36 -3.72 7.74
CA ILE A 162 13.70 -3.26 8.11
C ILE A 162 13.66 -2.60 9.49
N TYR A 163 12.71 -1.68 9.71
CA TYR A 163 12.55 -0.98 10.98
C TYR A 163 12.25 -1.92 12.15
N GLU A 164 11.39 -2.93 11.96
CA GLU A 164 11.07 -3.91 12.99
C GLU A 164 12.28 -4.77 13.35
N LYS A 165 13.13 -5.09 12.38
CA LYS A 165 14.33 -5.90 12.60
C LYS A 165 15.45 -5.13 13.30
N TYR A 166 15.68 -3.87 12.93
CA TYR A 166 16.85 -3.10 13.39
C TYR A 166 16.51 -1.98 14.38
N GLY A 167 15.25 -1.55 14.45
CA GLY A 167 14.79 -0.43 15.28
C GLY A 167 15.03 0.96 14.67
N TYR A 168 15.63 1.04 13.48
CA TYR A 168 15.98 2.28 12.80
C TYR A 168 15.96 2.13 11.27
N LEU A 169 15.88 3.26 10.57
CA LEU A 169 16.06 3.35 9.12
C LEU A 169 17.20 4.27 8.69
N ASP A 170 17.80 5.04 9.61
CA ASP A 170 19.02 5.82 9.32
C ASP A 170 20.25 4.90 9.27
N ASN A 171 21.25 5.24 8.46
CA ASN A 171 22.53 4.52 8.34
C ASN A 171 22.40 3.08 7.80
N ILE A 172 21.34 2.78 7.07
CA ILE A 172 21.15 1.47 6.43
C ILE A 172 22.16 1.30 5.30
N LYS A 173 22.87 0.17 5.33
CA LYS A 173 23.69 -0.33 4.23
C LYS A 173 23.10 -1.64 3.72
N GLY A 174 22.76 -1.73 2.44
CA GLY A 174 22.06 -2.90 1.90
C GLY A 174 22.39 -3.20 0.45
N LEU A 175 22.09 -4.42 0.02
CA LEU A 175 22.19 -4.86 -1.38
C LEU A 175 20.77 -5.13 -1.90
N VAL A 176 20.42 -4.52 -3.03
CA VAL A 176 19.19 -4.80 -3.76
C VAL A 176 19.53 -5.59 -5.01
N VAL A 177 18.95 -6.79 -5.13
CA VAL A 177 19.19 -7.70 -6.26
C VAL A 177 17.86 -7.98 -6.97
N GLY A 178 17.82 -7.84 -8.29
CA GLY A 178 16.65 -8.22 -9.08
C GLY A 178 16.52 -7.46 -10.40
N ASP A 179 15.31 -7.46 -10.96
CA ASP A 179 14.98 -6.60 -12.10
C ASP A 179 14.82 -5.15 -11.62
N LEU A 180 15.92 -4.41 -11.69
CA LEU A 180 15.96 -3.00 -11.29
C LEU A 180 15.33 -2.08 -12.33
N LEU A 181 15.12 -2.54 -13.56
CA LEU A 181 14.57 -1.72 -14.64
C LEU A 181 13.03 -1.66 -14.53
N ASN A 182 12.39 -2.81 -14.30
CA ASN A 182 10.93 -2.91 -14.27
C ASN A 182 10.35 -3.12 -12.86
N GLY A 183 11.20 -3.27 -11.85
CA GLY A 183 10.79 -3.55 -10.47
C GLY A 183 10.19 -2.35 -9.75
N ARG A 184 8.91 -2.05 -9.98
CA ARG A 184 8.17 -0.97 -9.26
C ARG A 184 8.35 -0.98 -7.74
N THR A 185 8.45 -2.16 -7.13
CA THR A 185 8.66 -2.31 -5.69
C THR A 185 10.04 -1.83 -5.26
N VAL A 186 11.07 -2.06 -6.08
CA VAL A 186 12.43 -1.59 -5.84
C VAL A 186 12.48 -0.06 -5.95
N HIS A 187 11.84 0.51 -6.97
CA HIS A 187 11.80 1.96 -7.17
C HIS A 187 11.12 2.64 -5.97
N SER A 188 9.94 2.17 -5.56
CA SER A 188 9.26 2.69 -4.37
C SER A 188 10.09 2.48 -3.10
N LEU A 189 10.74 1.34 -2.89
CA LEU A 189 11.58 1.11 -1.70
C LEU A 189 12.77 2.09 -1.62
N ILE A 190 13.51 2.27 -2.72
CA ILE A 190 14.65 3.20 -2.77
C ILE A 190 14.17 4.63 -2.47
N LYS A 191 13.06 5.04 -3.08
CA LYS A 191 12.44 6.34 -2.85
C LYS A 191 12.07 6.54 -1.37
N GLY A 192 11.42 5.56 -0.75
CA GLY A 192 11.07 5.60 0.67
C GLY A 192 12.28 5.65 1.60
N LEU A 193 13.32 4.85 1.34
CA LEU A 193 14.55 4.86 2.14
C LEU A 193 15.29 6.19 2.04
N SER A 194 15.26 6.86 0.87
CA SER A 194 15.95 8.14 0.66
C SER A 194 15.49 9.29 1.58
N ILE A 195 14.33 9.14 2.22
CA ILE A 195 13.81 10.07 3.25
C ILE A 195 14.68 10.03 4.54
N PHE A 196 15.42 8.95 4.75
CA PHE A 196 16.27 8.73 5.93
C PHE A 196 17.74 9.06 5.65
N LYS A 197 18.52 9.25 6.72
CA LYS A 197 19.89 9.74 6.65
C LYS A 197 20.87 8.61 6.36
N ASN A 198 21.93 8.92 5.62
CA ASN A 198 23.10 8.08 5.41
C ASN A 198 22.79 6.67 4.86
N ILE A 199 21.87 6.60 3.90
CA ILE A 199 21.53 5.35 3.22
C ILE A 199 22.61 5.00 2.19
N THR A 200 23.07 3.76 2.18
CA THR A 200 23.95 3.21 1.14
C THR A 200 23.33 1.94 0.58
N LEU A 201 22.90 1.97 -0.69
CA LEU A 201 22.36 0.80 -1.37
C LEU A 201 23.29 0.40 -2.51
N TYR A 202 23.75 -0.85 -2.47
CA TYR A 202 24.41 -1.50 -3.59
C TYR A 202 23.32 -2.11 -4.48
N LEU A 203 23.41 -1.88 -5.78
CA LEU A 203 22.42 -2.35 -6.75
C LEU A 203 23.06 -3.41 -7.65
N SER A 204 22.45 -4.58 -7.70
CA SER A 204 22.86 -5.69 -8.57
C SER A 204 21.71 -6.06 -9.49
N LEU A 205 21.89 -5.83 -10.79
CA LEU A 205 20.92 -6.22 -11.79
C LEU A 205 20.99 -7.72 -12.00
N LEU A 206 19.86 -8.40 -11.81
CA LEU A 206 19.75 -9.80 -12.17
C LEU A 206 19.27 -9.87 -13.62
N VAL A 207 20.21 -9.93 -14.55
CA VAL A 207 19.90 -10.21 -15.95
C VAL A 207 19.53 -11.69 -16.04
N LEU A 208 18.23 -11.97 -16.12
CA LEU A 208 17.76 -13.28 -16.54
C LEU A 208 18.05 -13.39 -18.04
N ASP A 209 19.25 -13.84 -18.39
CA ASP A 209 19.52 -14.28 -19.75
C ASP A 209 18.55 -15.43 -20.05
N ALA A 210 17.68 -15.26 -21.04
CA ALA A 210 16.67 -16.25 -21.45
C ALA A 210 17.27 -17.55 -22.04
N GLY A 211 18.54 -17.83 -21.79
CA GLY A 211 19.26 -19.02 -22.23
C GLY A 211 20.57 -19.34 -21.48
N ALA A 212 21.00 -18.56 -20.48
CA ALA A 212 22.28 -18.81 -19.82
C ALA A 212 22.12 -19.65 -18.54
N LYS A 213 22.84 -20.77 -18.49
CA LYS A 213 23.01 -21.59 -17.28
C LYS A 213 23.45 -20.70 -16.12
N ARG A 214 22.71 -20.81 -15.00
CA ARG A 214 23.01 -20.21 -13.69
C ARG A 214 24.51 -20.21 -13.42
N THR A 215 25.13 -19.03 -13.53
CA THR A 215 26.45 -18.77 -12.95
C THR A 215 26.32 -17.45 -12.22
N LEU A 216 26.34 -17.51 -10.89
CA LEU A 216 26.45 -16.35 -10.02
C LEU A 216 27.92 -15.88 -10.07
N TYR A 217 28.16 -14.61 -10.37
CA TYR A 217 29.41 -13.92 -10.07
C TYR A 217 29.20 -13.02 -8.86
#